data_AF-A0A383BET5-F1
#
_entry.id   AF-A0A383BET5-F1
#
_cell.length_a   1.000
_cell.length_b   1.000
_cell.length_c   1.000
_cell.angle_alpha   90.00
_cell.angle_beta   90.00
_cell.angle_gamma   90.00
#
_symmetry.space_group_name_H-M   'P 1'
#
loop_
_entity.id
_entity.type
_entity.pdbx_description
1 polymer ?
#
loop_
_entity_poly.entity_id
_entity_poly.type
_entity_poly.pdbx_seq_one_letter_code
_entity_poly.pdbx_strand_id
1 'polypeptide(L)' 'GVIVAVDSCFKGDDKWYEMMARSRPPKDKPWYHVQKIDGTRTYVAERNLENDPTKNN' A
#
# COMPACT_ATOMS: atom_id res chain seq x y z
N GLY A 1 -3.29 -7.09 7.43
CA GLY A 1 -2.53 -7.45 6.21
C GLY A 1 -1.06 -7.35 6.53
N VAL A 2 -0.18 -7.98 5.76
CA VAL A 2 1.27 -7.92 5.99
C VAL A 2 1.96 -7.16 4.87
N ILE A 3 2.93 -6.32 5.20
CA ILE A 3 3.77 -5.64 4.21
C ILE A 3 4.79 -6.66 3.69
N VAL A 4 4.79 -6.92 2.39
CA VAL A 4 5.70 -7.88 1.75
C VAL A 4 6.85 -7.21 1.02
N ALA A 5 6.66 -5.96 0.58
CA ALA A 5 7.70 -5.17 -0.09
C ALA A 5 7.39 -3.68 0.02
N VAL A 6 8.40 -2.85 -0.20
CA VAL A 6 8.30 -1.40 -0.27
C VAL A 6 9.05 -0.89 -1.49
N ASP A 7 8.45 0.05 -2.20
CA ASP A 7 9.09 0.80 -3.28
C ASP A 7 9.11 2.29 -2.91
N SER A 8 10.21 2.97 -3.22
CA SER A 8 10.37 4.40 -2.93
C SER A 8 9.40 5.31 -3.71
N CYS A 9 8.89 4.83 -4.84
CA CYS A 9 7.89 5.47 -5.69
C CYS A 9 6.91 4.41 -6.21
N PHE A 10 5.72 4.82 -6.65
CA PHE A 10 4.76 3.92 -7.27
C PHE A 10 5.34 3.30 -8.54
N LYS A 11 5.43 1.97 -8.58
CA LYS A 11 5.86 1.19 -9.75
C LYS A 11 4.80 0.26 -10.33
N GLY A 12 3.54 0.42 -9.91
CA GLY A 12 2.44 -0.40 -10.39
C GLY A 12 1.85 0.12 -11.70
N ASP A 13 0.83 -0.56 -12.22
CA ASP A 13 0.10 -0.12 -13.40
C ASP A 13 -0.70 1.15 -13.14
N ASP A 14 -0.62 2.12 -14.07
CA ASP A 14 -1.41 3.35 -14.00
C ASP A 14 -2.92 3.08 -13.99
N LYS A 15 -3.39 2.07 -14.75
CA LYS A 15 -4.79 1.64 -14.75
C LYS A 15 -5.23 1.15 -13.36
N TRP A 16 -4.36 0.38 -12.69
CA TRP A 16 -4.62 -0.08 -11.34
C TRP A 16 -4.68 1.11 -10.39
N TYR A 17 -3.74 2.05 -10.51
CA TYR A 17 -3.74 3.28 -9.72
C TYR A 17 -5.03 4.07 -9.89
N GLU A 18 -5.49 4.28 -11.11
CA GLU A 18 -6.74 5.02 -11.36
C GLU A 18 -7.98 4.30 -10.81
N MET A 19 -8.01 2.97 -10.88
CA MET A 19 -9.14 2.18 -10.41
C MET A 19 -9.16 2.01 -8.88
N MET A 20 -8.01 1.76 -8.27
CA MET A 20 -7.89 1.37 -6.85
C MET A 20 -7.50 2.56 -5.96
N ALA A 21 -6.67 3.48 -6.43
CA ALA A 21 -6.18 4.60 -5.64
C ALA A 21 -7.17 5.78 -5.67
N ARG A 22 -8.36 5.57 -5.06
CA ARG A 22 -9.43 6.57 -4.98
C ARG A 22 -8.95 7.93 -4.44
N SER A 23 -8.08 7.91 -3.44
CA SER A 23 -7.51 9.12 -2.83
C SER A 23 -6.34 9.74 -3.62
N ARG A 24 -6.00 9.17 -4.79
CA ARG A 24 -4.92 9.56 -5.70
C ARG A 24 -3.65 10.05 -4.95
N PRO A 25 -3.07 9.19 -4.10
CA PRO A 25 -1.91 9.58 -3.32
C PRO A 25 -0.67 9.78 -4.23
N PRO A 26 0.26 10.66 -3.83
CA PRO A 26 1.47 10.96 -4.60
C PRO A 26 2.23 9.70 -5.02
N LYS A 27 2.58 9.61 -6.31
CA LYS A 27 3.37 8.50 -6.87
C LYS A 27 4.88 8.64 -6.57
N ASP A 28 5.33 9.83 -6.20
CA ASP A 28 6.69 10.18 -5.81
C ASP A 28 7.03 9.85 -4.34
N LYS A 29 6.08 9.30 -3.59
CA LYS A 29 6.24 8.85 -2.21
C LYS A 29 6.37 7.34 -2.11
N PRO A 30 6.79 6.78 -0.97
CA PRO A 30 6.87 5.34 -0.80
C PRO A 30 5.51 4.64 -0.89
N TRP A 31 5.51 3.49 -1.57
CA TRP A 31 4.36 2.59 -1.70
C TRP A 31 4.70 1.21 -1.16
N TYR A 32 3.74 0.61 -0.48
CA TYR A 32 3.91 -0.64 0.23
C TYR A 32 3.00 -1.70 -0.37
N HIS A 33 3.61 -2.82 -0.73
CA HIS A 33 2.89 -4.01 -1.16
C HIS A 33 2.35 -4.70 0.08
N VAL A 34 1.03 -4.74 0.22
CA VAL A 34 0.34 -5.36 1.33
C VAL A 34 -0.35 -6.63 0.84
N GLN A 35 -0.01 -7.75 1.46
CA GLN A 35 -0.68 -9.03 1.26
C GLN A 35 -1.82 -9.15 2.29
N LYS A 36 -3.05 -9.26 1.80
CA LYS A 36 -4.21 -9.57 2.63
C LYS A 36 -4.27 -11.08 2.92
N ILE A 37 -4.99 -11.42 3.98
CA ILE A 37 -5.16 -12.81 4.48
C ILE A 37 -5.87 -13.68 3.43
N ASP A 38 -6.73 -13.09 2.60
CA ASP A 38 -7.42 -13.74 1.49
C ASP A 38 -6.52 -14.08 0.28
N GLY A 39 -5.20 -13.82 0.35
CA GLY A 39 -4.27 -14.02 -0.75
C GLY A 39 -4.23 -12.88 -1.77
N THR A 40 -5.03 -11.83 -1.59
CA THR A 40 -5.02 -10.64 -2.47
C THR A 40 -3.85 -9.72 -2.14
N ARG A 41 -3.07 -9.35 -3.16
CA ARG A 41 -2.07 -8.28 -3.06
C ARG A 41 -2.69 -6.93 -3.38
N THR A 42 -2.40 -5.95 -2.55
CA THR A 42 -2.80 -4.56 -2.77
C THR A 42 -1.60 -3.64 -2.60
N TYR A 43 -1.68 -2.46 -3.18
CA TYR A 43 -0.60 -1.48 -3.15
C TYR A 43 -1.08 -0.22 -2.45
N VAL A 44 -0.43 0.15 -1.34
CA VAL A 44 -0.92 1.22 -0.46
C VAL A 44 0.17 2.26 -0.29
N ALA A 45 -0.15 3.52 -0.57
CA ALA A 45 0.75 4.62 -0.29
C ALA A 45 0.95 4.78 1.23
N GLU A 46 2.15 5.19 1.64
CA GLU A 46 2.50 5.37 3.07
C GLU A 46 1.44 6.13 3.87
N ARG A 47 0.94 7.23 3.30
CA ARG A 47 -0.06 8.10 3.93
C ARG A 47 -1.41 7.43 4.23
N ASN A 48 -1.67 6.27 3.63
CA ASN A 48 -2.88 5.48 3.84
C ASN A 48 -2.62 4.26 4.74
N LEU A 49 -1.38 4.08 5.21
CA LEU A 49 -1.06 3.05 6.18
C LEU A 49 -1.17 3.65 7.59
N GLU A 50 -1.94 2.97 8.43
CA GLU A 50 -1.94 3.21 9.86
C GLU A 50 -1.06 2.13 10.51
N ASN A 51 -0.17 2.57 11.41
CA ASN A 51 0.59 1.63 12.23
C ASN A 51 -0.40 0.99 13.20
N ASP A 52 -0.52 -0.33 13.17
CA ASP A 52 -1.35 -1.03 14.14
C ASP A 52 -0.67 -0.95 15.51
N PRO A 53 -1.27 -0.24 16.50
CA PRO A 53 -0.64 -0.03 17.80
C PRO A 53 -0.78 -1.24 18.71
N THR A 54 -1.24 -2.41 18.23
CA THR A 54 -1.25 -3.66 19.01
C THR A 54 0.17 -4.22 19.19
N LYS A 55 0.99 -3.45 19.90
CA LYS A 55 2.14 -3.96 20.64
C LYS A 55 1.60 -4.46 21.97
N ASN A 56 1.35 -5.76 22.04
CA ASN A 56 0.98 -6.48 23.25
C ASN A 56 2.16 -6.33 24.23
N ASN A 57 1.92 -5.69 25.37
CA ASN A 57 2.78 -5.77 26.55
C ASN A 57 2.22 -6.84 27.48
#